data_AF-A0A512DL90-F1
#
_entry.id   AF-A0A512DL90-F1
#
_cell.length_a   1.000
_cell.length_b   1.000
_cell.length_c   1.000
_cell.angle_alpha   90.00
_cell.angle_beta   90.00
_cell.angle_gamma   90.00
#
_symmetry.space_group_name_H-M   'P 1'
#
loop_
_entity.id
_entity.type
_entity.pdbx_description
1 polymer ?
#
loop_
_entity_poly.entity_id
_entity_poly.type
_entity_poly.pdbx_seq_one_letter_code
_entity_poly.pdbx_strand_id
1 'polypeptide(L)'
;MFGNPSPSHTRTRPDGQPVHGKNRHEPLGSEDDSVPFVSTEEAWFWFVQAQEARSSGARIVAGRGTVPRPCEPLDMMREIDRLYRQRKLIRDHLHVLVHYGKRLMAPDPERRLECRASSLWREALAFLDPVLREKGIVR
;
A
#
# COMPACT_ATOMS: atom_id res chain seq x y z
N MET A 1 -65.64 -23.63 -38.82
CA MET A 1 -64.63 -22.56 -38.84
C MET A 1 -63.28 -23.22 -38.99
N PHE A 2 -62.59 -22.91 -40.09
CA PHE A 2 -61.31 -23.50 -40.52
C PHE A 2 -60.11 -22.73 -39.97
N GLY A 3 -58.99 -23.44 -39.81
CA GLY A 3 -57.63 -22.89 -39.87
C GLY A 3 -56.88 -22.93 -38.54
N ASN A 4 -55.62 -23.34 -38.43
CA ASN A 4 -54.64 -23.95 -39.34
C ASN A 4 -53.46 -24.41 -38.44
N PRO A 5 -52.74 -25.51 -38.77
CA PRO A 5 -51.51 -25.93 -38.08
C PRO A 5 -50.23 -25.31 -38.71
N SER A 6 -49.11 -25.44 -37.98
CA SER A 6 -47.72 -24.96 -38.17
C SER A 6 -47.14 -24.83 -39.59
N PRO A 7 -45.96 -24.18 -39.74
CA PRO A 7 -44.79 -25.02 -40.00
C PRO A 7 -43.45 -24.56 -39.40
N SER A 8 -42.67 -25.59 -39.12
CA SER A 8 -41.24 -25.64 -38.83
C SER A 8 -40.39 -24.91 -39.88
N HIS A 9 -39.40 -24.15 -39.42
CA HIS A 9 -38.22 -23.80 -40.22
C HIS A 9 -36.96 -24.32 -39.54
N THR A 10 -36.47 -25.45 -40.02
CA THR A 10 -35.06 -25.84 -39.93
C THR A 10 -34.30 -25.27 -41.12
N ARG A 11 -33.28 -24.44 -40.88
CA ARG A 11 -32.12 -24.35 -41.80
C ARG A 11 -30.86 -23.82 -41.10
N THR A 12 -30.00 -24.79 -40.75
CA THR A 12 -28.58 -24.87 -41.12
C THR A 12 -27.67 -23.64 -40.93
N ARG A 13 -26.68 -23.80 -40.02
CA ARG A 13 -25.42 -23.02 -39.98
C ARG A 13 -24.58 -23.25 -41.24
N PRO A 14 -23.79 -22.25 -41.66
CA PRO A 14 -22.47 -22.54 -42.18
C PRO A 14 -21.37 -21.88 -41.34
N ASP A 15 -20.38 -22.69 -41.00
CA ASP A 15 -19.09 -22.29 -40.43
C ASP A 15 -18.29 -21.39 -41.41
N GLY A 16 -17.49 -20.48 -40.86
CA GLY A 16 -16.57 -19.63 -41.63
C GLY A 16 -15.99 -18.45 -40.82
N GLN A 17 -15.10 -18.75 -39.88
CA GLN A 17 -14.17 -17.84 -39.15
C GLN A 17 -13.27 -16.98 -40.09
N PRO A 18 -12.39 -16.06 -39.61
CA PRO A 18 -12.19 -15.47 -38.26
C PRO A 18 -11.92 -13.93 -38.29
N VAL A 19 -11.74 -13.31 -37.12
CA VAL A 19 -10.56 -12.50 -36.69
C VAL A 19 -10.89 -11.23 -35.89
N HIS A 20 -10.28 -11.18 -34.69
CA HIS A 20 -9.74 -9.99 -34.03
C HIS A 20 -10.67 -8.78 -33.84
N GLY A 21 -11.43 -8.81 -32.75
CA GLY A 21 -11.75 -7.63 -31.97
C GLY A 21 -11.29 -7.87 -30.55
N LYS A 22 -10.02 -7.57 -30.25
CA LYS A 22 -9.54 -7.39 -28.87
C LYS A 22 -10.64 -6.65 -28.12
N ASN A 23 -11.19 -7.25 -27.07
CA ASN A 23 -11.75 -6.46 -25.98
C ASN A 23 -10.57 -5.62 -25.49
N ARG A 24 -10.38 -4.46 -26.12
CA ARG A 24 -9.60 -3.38 -25.59
C ARG A 24 -10.29 -3.12 -24.27
N HIS A 25 -9.69 -3.65 -23.20
CA HIS A 25 -9.83 -3.04 -21.91
C HIS A 25 -9.52 -1.57 -22.17
N GLU A 26 -10.56 -0.75 -22.24
CA GLU A 26 -10.43 0.67 -22.04
C GLU A 26 -9.72 0.77 -20.68
N PRO A 27 -8.53 1.36 -20.61
CA PRO A 27 -7.94 1.64 -19.32
C PRO A 27 -8.90 2.64 -18.69
N LEU A 28 -9.66 2.18 -17.71
CA LEU A 28 -10.28 3.04 -16.72
C LEU A 28 -9.14 3.96 -16.25
N GLY A 29 -9.25 5.26 -16.57
CA GLY A 29 -8.31 6.25 -16.06
C GLY A 29 -8.17 6.10 -14.55
N SER A 30 -7.02 6.34 -13.93
CA SER A 30 -5.88 7.15 -14.30
C SER A 30 -4.58 6.40 -13.99
N GLU A 31 -3.48 6.81 -14.61
CA GLU A 31 -2.16 6.52 -14.04
C GLU A 31 -2.17 6.98 -12.57
N ASP A 32 -1.65 6.12 -11.70
CA ASP A 32 -1.62 6.20 -10.26
C ASP A 32 -1.38 7.64 -9.73
N ASP A 33 -2.45 8.40 -9.46
CA ASP A 33 -2.41 9.77 -8.88
C ASP A 33 -1.87 9.77 -7.43
N SER A 34 -1.34 8.64 -6.94
CA SER A 34 -0.76 8.53 -5.62
C SER A 34 0.58 9.27 -5.53
N VAL A 35 0.79 9.92 -4.39
CA VAL A 35 1.99 10.71 -4.12
C VAL A 35 2.89 9.92 -3.16
N PRO A 36 4.05 9.43 -3.64
CA PRO A 36 5.04 8.78 -2.78
C PRO A 36 5.49 9.70 -1.65
N PHE A 37 5.90 9.10 -0.54
CA PHE A 37 6.50 9.84 0.57
C PHE A 37 7.87 10.39 0.18
N VAL A 38 8.19 11.57 0.71
CA VAL A 38 9.47 12.25 0.48
C VAL A 38 10.61 11.47 1.12
N SER A 39 10.34 10.79 2.23
CA SER A 39 11.30 9.95 2.97
C SER A 39 10.61 8.79 3.69
N THR A 40 11.39 7.77 4.06
CA THR A 40 10.95 6.67 4.94
C THR A 40 10.46 7.18 6.29
N GLU A 41 11.05 8.27 6.79
CA GLU A 41 10.66 8.90 8.05
C GLU A 41 9.24 9.48 7.96
N GLU A 42 8.93 10.21 6.89
CA GLU A 42 7.58 10.73 6.64
C GLU A 42 6.56 9.57 6.54
N ALA A 43 6.90 8.52 5.80
CA ALA A 43 6.07 7.32 5.67
C ALA A 43 5.83 6.66 7.04
N TRP A 44 6.86 6.57 7.88
CA TRP A 44 6.76 6.02 9.23
C TRP A 44 5.86 6.86 10.13
N PHE A 45 6.01 8.19 10.13
CA PHE A 45 5.15 9.08 10.91
C PHE A 45 3.68 9.00 10.46
N TRP A 46 3.44 8.98 9.15
CA TRP A 46 2.10 8.76 8.61
C TRP A 46 1.50 7.44 9.09
N PHE A 47 2.28 6.36 9.04
CA PHE A 47 1.86 5.04 9.50
C PHE A 47 1.50 5.03 10.99
N VAL A 48 2.32 5.65 11.85
CA VAL A 48 2.03 5.72 13.29
C VAL A 48 0.76 6.51 13.58
N GLN A 49 0.54 7.64 12.89
CA GLN A 49 -0.72 8.40 13.04
C GLN A 49 -1.93 7.59 12.61
N ALA A 50 -1.83 6.85 11.50
CA ALA A 50 -2.89 5.93 11.07
C ALA A 50 -3.17 4.87 12.14
N GLN A 51 -2.14 4.30 12.77
CA GLN A 51 -2.33 3.30 13.83
C GLN A 51 -2.94 3.90 15.11
N GLU A 52 -2.56 5.12 15.50
CA GLU A 52 -3.17 5.82 16.64
C GLU A 52 -4.64 6.14 16.37
N ALA A 53 -4.97 6.63 15.16
CA ALA A 53 -6.35 6.88 14.75
C ALA A 53 -7.20 5.60 14.77
N ARG A 54 -6.66 4.46 14.31
CA ARG A 54 -7.34 3.16 14.42
C ARG A 54 -7.57 2.77 15.87
N SER A 55 -6.56 2.98 16.71
CA SER A 55 -6.61 2.61 18.14
C SER A 55 -7.60 3.47 18.93
N SER A 56 -7.81 4.72 18.53
CA SER A 56 -8.83 5.61 19.09
C SER A 56 -10.25 5.35 18.58
N GLY A 57 -10.44 4.30 17.76
CA GLY A 57 -11.74 3.86 17.26
C GLY A 57 -12.15 4.46 15.91
N ALA A 58 -11.28 5.24 15.25
CA ALA A 58 -11.56 5.69 13.90
C ALA A 58 -11.49 4.50 12.93
N ARG A 59 -12.52 4.39 12.07
CA ARG A 59 -12.47 3.45 10.94
C ARG A 59 -11.62 4.08 9.84
N ILE A 60 -10.43 3.54 9.61
CA ILE A 60 -9.64 3.91 8.43
C ILE A 60 -10.33 3.34 7.20
N VAL A 61 -10.76 4.24 6.31
CA VAL A 61 -11.33 3.93 5.00
C VAL A 61 -10.29 4.36 3.96
N ALA A 62 -9.89 3.43 3.09
CA ALA A 62 -8.99 3.67 1.97
C ALA A 62 -9.47 4.87 1.12
N GLY A 63 -8.53 5.70 0.65
CA GLY A 63 -8.84 6.84 -0.23
C GLY A 63 -9.48 8.07 0.43
N ARG A 64 -9.57 8.12 1.77
CA ARG A 64 -10.07 9.30 2.52
C ARG A 64 -8.99 10.19 3.11
N GLY A 65 -7.71 9.87 2.88
CA GLY A 65 -6.62 10.78 3.19
C GLY A 65 -6.65 11.99 2.26
N THR A 66 -6.30 13.18 2.77
CA THR A 66 -6.20 14.41 1.96
C THR A 66 -5.20 14.28 0.81
N VAL A 67 -4.24 13.36 0.93
CA VAL A 67 -3.27 13.01 -0.10
C VAL A 67 -3.42 11.51 -0.41
N PRO A 68 -3.66 11.12 -1.67
CA PRO A 68 -3.63 9.71 -2.08
C PRO A 68 -2.21 9.17 -1.88
N ARG A 69 -2.06 8.07 -1.14
CA ARG A 69 -0.77 7.42 -0.88
C ARG A 69 -0.68 6.08 -1.62
N PRO A 70 0.52 5.68 -2.09
CA PRO A 70 0.72 4.44 -2.87
C PRO A 70 0.62 3.17 -2.02
N CYS A 71 0.34 3.28 -0.70
CA CYS A 71 0.23 2.14 0.20
C CYS A 71 -0.82 2.36 1.29
N GLU A 72 -1.33 1.26 1.83
CA GLU A 72 -2.19 1.26 3.01
C GLU A 72 -1.37 1.03 4.29
N PRO A 73 -1.86 1.42 5.49
CA PRO A 73 -1.15 1.19 6.75
C PRO A 73 -0.84 -0.30 7.01
N LEU A 74 -1.65 -1.22 6.47
CA LEU A 74 -1.42 -2.65 6.57
C LEU A 74 -0.18 -3.11 5.79
N ASP A 75 0.15 -2.45 4.68
CA ASP A 75 1.33 -2.79 3.88
C ASP A 75 2.62 -2.42 4.62
N MET A 76 2.63 -1.28 5.31
CA MET A 76 3.72 -0.90 6.21
C MET A 76 3.91 -1.95 7.33
N MET A 77 2.81 -2.38 7.98
CA MET A 77 2.87 -3.47 8.98
C MET A 77 3.49 -4.76 8.43
N ARG A 78 3.11 -5.16 7.21
CA ARG A 78 3.64 -6.36 6.55
C ARG A 78 5.14 -6.28 6.34
N GLU A 79 5.67 -5.13 5.90
CA GLU A 79 7.11 -4.99 5.69
C GLU A 79 7.91 -4.93 6.99
N ILE A 80 7.37 -4.29 8.04
CA ILE A 80 7.98 -4.30 9.37
C ILE A 80 8.06 -5.74 9.91
N ASP A 81 6.95 -6.49 9.85
CA ASP A 81 6.88 -7.87 10.29
C ASP A 81 7.85 -8.77 9.52
N ARG A 82 7.96 -8.56 8.19
CA ARG A 82 8.92 -9.27 7.34
C ARG A 82 10.36 -9.00 7.77
N LEU A 83 10.74 -7.74 7.93
CA LEU A 83 12.09 -7.36 8.36
C LEU A 83 12.42 -7.84 9.77
N TYR A 84 11.42 -7.86 10.67
CA TYR A 84 11.56 -8.41 12.01
C TYR A 84 11.81 -9.91 11.99
N ARG A 85 11.04 -10.67 11.20
CA ARG A 85 11.23 -12.12 11.01
C ARG A 85 12.59 -12.46 10.38
N GLN A 86 13.10 -11.59 9.51
CA GLN A 86 14.45 -11.69 8.94
C GLN A 86 15.55 -11.26 9.91
N ARG A 87 15.21 -10.86 11.15
CA ARG A 87 16.14 -10.34 12.16
C ARG A 87 16.92 -9.10 11.74
N LYS A 88 16.45 -8.38 10.72
CA LYS A 88 16.97 -7.05 10.34
C LYS A 88 16.47 -5.99 11.32
N LEU A 89 15.16 -6.02 11.60
CA LEU A 89 14.61 -5.27 12.72
C LEU A 89 14.63 -6.14 13.97
N ILE A 90 15.13 -5.59 15.08
CA ILE A 90 15.10 -6.22 16.40
C ILE A 90 14.15 -5.45 17.32
N ARG A 91 13.89 -5.99 18.51
CA ARG A 91 12.95 -5.39 19.46
C ARG A 91 13.32 -3.95 19.82
N ASP A 92 14.61 -3.66 20.00
CA ASP A 92 15.12 -2.32 20.29
C ASP A 92 14.79 -1.33 19.15
N HIS A 93 14.93 -1.74 17.89
CA HIS A 93 14.52 -0.93 16.74
C HIS A 93 13.02 -0.58 16.81
N LEU A 94 12.17 -1.59 17.04
CA LEU A 94 10.72 -1.39 17.11
C LEU A 94 10.32 -0.46 18.27
N HIS A 95 10.94 -0.64 19.44
CA HIS A 95 10.69 0.22 20.60
C HIS A 95 11.04 1.69 20.30
N VAL A 96 12.20 1.95 19.69
CA VAL A 96 12.63 3.30 19.31
C VAL A 96 11.71 3.87 18.24
N LEU A 97 11.44 3.12 17.17
CA LEU A 97 10.55 3.53 16.09
C LEU A 97 9.16 3.97 16.61
N VAL A 98 8.54 3.17 17.48
CA VAL A 98 7.23 3.51 18.06
C VAL A 98 7.32 4.70 19.01
N HIS A 99 8.33 4.76 19.88
CA HIS A 99 8.48 5.83 20.87
C HIS A 99 8.60 7.21 20.21
N TYR A 100 9.47 7.34 19.21
CA TYR A 100 9.71 8.58 18.49
C TYR A 100 8.67 8.84 17.40
N GLY A 101 8.12 7.77 16.80
CA GLY A 101 7.02 7.85 15.85
C GLY A 101 5.77 8.49 16.45
N LYS A 102 5.39 8.12 17.68
CA LYS A 102 4.23 8.73 18.37
C LYS A 102 4.43 10.21 18.68
N ARG A 103 5.68 10.67 18.81
CA ARG A 103 6.05 12.07 19.02
C ARG A 103 6.19 12.84 17.71
N LEU A 104 6.11 12.17 16.57
CA LEU A 104 6.35 12.72 15.23
C LEU A 104 7.68 13.47 15.14
N MET A 105 8.70 12.95 15.83
CA MET A 105 9.99 13.60 15.96
C MET A 105 11.09 12.55 16.12
N ALA A 106 12.15 12.68 15.32
CA ALA A 106 13.31 11.81 15.39
C ALA A 106 14.13 12.07 16.68
N PRO A 107 14.83 11.05 17.21
CA PRO A 107 15.81 11.23 18.28
C PRO A 107 16.96 12.16 17.90
N ASP A 108 17.36 13.02 18.83
CA ASP A 108 18.46 13.96 18.67
C ASP A 108 19.83 13.24 18.84
N PRO A 109 20.70 13.20 17.80
CA PRO A 109 22.01 12.57 17.89
C PRO A 109 22.98 13.31 18.83
N GLU A 110 22.82 14.62 19.05
CA GLU A 110 23.72 15.42 19.89
C GLU A 110 23.40 15.27 21.39
N ARG A 111 22.18 14.84 21.70
CA ARG A 111 21.74 14.62 23.07
C ARG A 111 22.24 13.26 23.56
N ARG A 112 23.17 13.25 24.53
CA ARG A 112 23.78 12.03 25.11
C ARG A 112 22.80 10.91 25.49
N LEU A 113 21.62 11.27 26.01
CA LEU A 113 20.59 10.29 26.40
C LEU A 113 19.86 9.67 25.20
N GLU A 114 19.90 10.33 24.04
CA GLU A 114 19.22 9.91 22.82
C GLU A 114 20.19 9.34 21.78
N CYS A 115 21.52 9.49 21.91
CA CYS A 115 22.50 8.99 20.95
C CYS A 115 22.24 7.53 20.54
N ARG A 116 22.02 6.62 21.50
CA ARG A 116 21.71 5.21 21.21
C ARG A 116 20.39 5.05 20.45
N ALA A 117 19.36 5.81 20.84
CA ALA A 117 18.08 5.80 20.14
C ALA A 117 18.23 6.36 18.72
N SER A 118 19.06 7.38 18.52
CA SER A 118 19.37 7.94 17.20
C SER A 118 20.06 6.94 16.29
N SER A 119 21.03 6.18 16.80
CA SER A 119 21.64 5.08 16.04
C SER A 119 20.61 4.02 15.64
N LEU A 120 19.80 3.54 16.58
CA LEU A 120 18.77 2.52 16.34
C LEU A 120 17.68 3.02 15.38
N TRP A 121 17.30 4.29 15.47
CA TRP A 121 16.35 4.92 14.56
C TRP A 121 16.88 4.95 13.13
N ARG A 122 18.10 5.45 12.94
CA ARG A 122 18.75 5.54 11.63
C ARG A 122 18.96 4.16 11.01
N GLU A 123 19.39 3.20 11.81
CA GLU A 123 19.57 1.81 11.38
C GLU A 123 18.23 1.18 10.93
N ALA A 124 17.17 1.36 11.73
CA ALA A 124 15.85 0.84 11.39
C ALA A 124 15.29 1.46 10.10
N LEU A 125 15.42 2.77 9.93
CA LEU A 125 15.02 3.45 8.69
C LEU A 125 15.86 3.00 7.50
N ALA A 126 17.16 2.76 7.68
CA ALA A 126 18.02 2.24 6.61
C ALA A 126 17.63 0.82 6.15
N PHE A 127 17.04 -0.01 7.03
CA PHE A 127 16.48 -1.30 6.63
C PHE A 127 15.14 -1.17 5.90
N LEU A 128 14.32 -0.19 6.28
CA LEU A 128 13.00 0.05 5.68
C LEU A 128 13.10 0.74 4.31
N ASP A 129 13.97 1.74 4.18
CA ASP A 129 14.12 2.57 2.98
C ASP A 129 14.20 1.79 1.66
N PRO A 130 15.10 0.79 1.48
CA PRO A 130 15.20 0.06 0.23
C PRO A 130 13.92 -0.72 -0.11
N VAL A 131 13.24 -1.27 0.91
CA VAL A 131 11.99 -2.04 0.71
C VAL A 131 10.84 -1.12 0.31
N LEU A 132 10.77 0.09 0.89
CA LEU A 132 9.74 1.06 0.54
C LEU A 132 9.98 1.71 -0.82
N ARG A 133 11.24 1.97 -1.18
CA ARG A 133 11.63 2.46 -2.51
C ARG A 133 11.32 1.45 -3.60
N GLU A 134 11.65 0.17 -3.39
CA GLU A 134 11.35 -0.91 -4.34
C GLU A 134 9.85 -1.01 -4.66
N LYS A 135 9.00 -0.64 -3.70
CA LYS A 135 7.53 -0.65 -3.83
C LYS A 135 6.94 0.67 -4.32
N GLY A 136 7.75 1.68 -4.62
CA GLY A 136 7.29 3.01 -5.03
C GLY A 136 6.61 3.80 -3.90
N ILE A 137 6.75 3.38 -2.65
CA ILE A 137 6.14 4.04 -1.49
C ILE A 137 6.91 5.31 -1.13
N VAL A 138 8.24 5.26 -1.26
CA VAL A 138 9.15 6.38 -1.02
C VAL A 138 9.89 6.68 -2.32
N ARG A 139 10.09 7.98 -2.61
CA ARG A 139 10.87 8.46 -3.76
C ARG A 139 12.38 8.22 -3.60
#